data_AF-A0A6N6S660-F1
#
_entry.id   AF-A0A6N6S660-F1
#
_cell.length_a   1.000
_cell.length_b   1.000
_cell.length_c   1.000
_cell.angle_alpha   90.00
_cell.angle_beta   90.00
_cell.angle_gamma   90.00
#
_symmetry.space_group_name_H-M   'P 1'
#
loop_
_entity.id
_entity.type
_entity.pdbx_description
1 polymer ?
#
loop_
_entity_poly.entity_id
_entity_poly.type
_entity_poly.pdbx_seq_one_letter_code
_entity_poly.pdbx_strand_id
1 'polypeptide(L)' 'MAVKQNALEIVKTLKDHGYKAFFAGGCVRDMIMRKESADYDIATNALPQD' A
#
# COMPACT_ATOMS: atom_id res chain seq x y z
N MET A 1 -10.31 -9.00 -2.32
CA MET A 1 -10.48 -8.85 -0.84
C MET A 1 -9.21 -9.07 -0.01
N ALA A 2 -8.64 -10.29 0.11
CA ALA A 2 -7.52 -10.55 1.03
C ALA A 2 -6.26 -9.69 0.76
N VAL A 3 -5.89 -9.51 -0.52
CA VAL A 3 -4.69 -8.74 -0.90
C VAL A 3 -4.77 -7.27 -0.47
N LYS A 4 -5.94 -6.64 -0.63
CA LYS A 4 -6.18 -5.26 -0.20
C LYS A 4 -6.02 -5.10 1.32
N GLN A 5 -6.54 -6.06 2.08
CA GLN A 5 -6.46 -6.03 3.54
C GLN A 5 -5.00 -6.16 4.01
N ASN A 6 -4.25 -7.10 3.44
CA ASN A 6 -2.82 -7.26 3.74
C ASN A 6 -2.02 -5.98 3.40
N ALA A 7 -2.30 -5.37 2.24
CA ALA A 7 -1.64 -4.13 1.85
C ALA A 7 -1.94 -2.97 2.81
N LEU A 8 -3.18 -2.88 3.30
CA LEU A 8 -3.57 -1.90 4.31
C LEU A 8 -2.83 -2.11 5.63
N GLU A 9 -2.71 -3.36 6.08
CA GLU A 9 -1.98 -3.72 7.30
C GLU A 9 -0.50 -3.37 7.18
N ILE A 10 0.14 -3.66 6.04
CA ILE A 10 1.55 -3.28 5.81
C ILE A 10 1.73 -1.75 5.86
N VAL A 11 0.89 -0.99 5.16
CA VAL A 11 0.95 0.49 5.20
C VAL A 11 0.77 1.01 6.62
N LYS A 12 -0.16 0.42 7.39
CA LYS A 12 -0.38 0.81 8.79
C LYS A 12 0.86 0.50 9.63
N THR A 13 1.40 -0.71 9.54
CA THR A 13 2.61 -1.10 10.27
C THR A 13 3.78 -0.17 9.99
N LEU A 14 4.06 0.14 8.72
CA LEU A 14 5.13 1.06 8.36
C LEU A 14 4.92 2.46 8.97
N LYS A 15 3.68 2.97 8.93
CA LYS A 15 3.32 4.26 9.54
C LYS A 15 3.45 4.25 11.06
N ASP A 16 3.03 3.17 11.71
CA ASP A 16 3.11 3.00 13.17
C ASP A 16 4.58 2.97 13.64
N HIS A 17 5.52 2.55 12.77
CA HIS A 17 6.98 2.62 13.01
C HIS A 17 7.63 3.94 12.57
N GLY A 18 6.83 4.94 12.17
CA GLY A 18 7.32 6.28 11.81
C GLY A 18 7.75 6.45 10.35
N TYR A 19 7.56 5.44 9.50
CA TYR A 19 7.83 5.55 8.07
C TYR A 19 6.67 6.21 7.31
N LYS A 20 7.00 6.88 6.22
CA LYS A 20 6.03 7.29 5.20
C LYS A 20 5.73 6.09 4.33
N ALA A 21 4.48 5.66 4.27
CA ALA A 21 4.03 4.58 3.38
C ALA A 21 2.74 4.97 2.63
N PHE A 22 2.70 4.69 1.33
CA PHE A 22 1.60 5.03 0.44
C PHE A 22 1.31 3.91 -0.55
N PHE A 23 0.04 3.77 -0.92
CA PHE A 23 -0.30 3.02 -2.13
C PHE A 23 0.22 3.76 -3.36
N ALA A 24 0.76 3.01 -4.31
CA ALA A 24 1.34 3.53 -5.53
C ALA A 24 0.85 2.74 -6.76
N GLY A 25 1.13 3.26 -7.96
CA GLY A 25 0.90 2.54 -9.20
C GLY A 25 -0.58 2.36 -9.58
N GLY A 26 -0.87 1.23 -10.23
CA GLY A 26 -2.17 0.94 -10.86
C GLY A 26 -3.32 0.89 -9.85
N CYS A 27 -3.06 0.42 -8.63
CA CYS A 27 -4.08 0.31 -7.61
C CYS A 27 -4.70 1.67 -7.23
N VAL A 28 -3.91 2.75 -7.27
CA VAL A 28 -4.39 4.11 -7.01
C VAL A 28 -5.30 4.59 -8.13
N ARG A 29 -4.88 4.38 -9.40
CA ARG A 29 -5.72 4.68 -10.57
C ARG A 29 -7.05 3.95 -10.48
N ASP A 30 -7.01 2.65 -10.21
CA ASP A 30 -8.21 1.81 -10.19
C ASP A 30 -9.15 2.20 -9.04
N MET A 31 -8.61 2.54 -7.86
CA MET A 31 -9.39 3.12 -6.76
C MET A 31 -10.10 4.41 -7.14
N ILE A 32 -9.42 5.35 -7.82
CA ILE A 32 -10.02 6.60 -8.31
C ILE A 32 -11.14 6.32 -9.32
N MET A 33 -10.94 5.32 -10.18
CA MET A 33 -11.92 4.86 -11.15
C MET A 33 -13.04 4.00 -10.56
N ARG A 34 -13.05 3.77 -9.23
CA ARG A 34 -13.99 2.87 -8.53
C ARG A 34 -13.97 1.43 -9.05
N LYS A 35 -12.80 0.94 -9.46
CA LYS A 35 -12.54 -0.45 -9.87
C LYS A 35 -11.76 -1.18 -8.78
N GLU A 36 -11.91 -2.51 -8.72
CA GLU A 36 -11.06 -3.33 -7.86
C GLU A 36 -9.71 -3.56 -8.55
N SER A 37 -8.62 -3.32 -7.80
CA SER A 37 -7.25 -3.59 -8.27
C SER A 37 -6.88 -5.05 -8.03
N ALA A 38 -6.16 -5.65 -8.97
CA ALA A 38 -5.65 -7.02 -8.86
C ALA A 38 -4.42 -7.11 -7.94
N ASP A 39 -3.62 -6.05 -7.91
CA ASP A 39 -2.39 -5.87 -7.14
C ASP A 39 -2.42 -4.56 -6.35
N TYR A 40 -1.58 -4.46 -5.32
CA TYR A 40 -1.44 -3.27 -4.49
C TYR A 40 0.05 -3.01 -4.23
N ASP A 41 0.59 -1.99 -4.90
CA ASP A 41 1.97 -1.57 -4.70
C ASP A 41 2.06 -0.59 -3.52
N ILE A 42 3.10 -0.74 -2.70
CA ILE A 42 3.38 0.13 -1.57
C ILE A 42 4.75 0.79 -1.78
N ALA A 43 4.78 2.12 -1.75
CA ALA A 43 6.00 2.90 -1.71
C ALA A 43 6.26 3.37 -0.27
N THR A 44 7.49 3.20 0.21
CA THR A 44 7.91 3.61 1.57
C THR A 44 9.28 4.27 1.56
N ASN A 45 9.58 5.07 2.59
CA ASN A 45 10.94 5.57 2.84
C ASN A 45 11.76 4.67 3.77
N ALA A 46 11.22 3.54 4.23
CA ALA A 46 11.99 2.48 4.88
C ALA A 46 12.97 1.86 3.87
N LEU A 47 14.16 1.49 4.33
CA LEU A 47 15.11 0.70 3.55
C LEU A 47 14.72 -0.78 3.58
N PRO A 48 15.16 -1.60 2.61
CA PRO A 48 14.83 -3.03 2.59
C PRO A 48 15.28 -3.81 3.84
N GLN A 49 16.27 -3.31 4.58
CA GLN A 49 16.81 -3.93 5.79
C GLN A 49 16.18 -3.42 7.11
N ASP A 50 15.31 -2.40 7.05
CA ASP A 50 14.62 -1.84 8.21
C ASP A 50 13.39 -2.70 8.60
#